data_AF-A0A375AG50-F1
#
_entry.id   AF-A0A375AG50-F1
#
_cell.length_a   1.000
_cell.length_b   1.000
_cell.length_c   1.000
_cell.angle_alpha   90.00
_cell.angle_beta   90.00
_cell.angle_gamma   90.00
#
_symmetry.space_group_name_H-M   'P 1'
#
loop_
_entity.id
_entity.type
_entity.pdbx_description
1 polymer ?
#
loop_
_entity_poly.entity_id
_entity_poly.type
_entity_poly.pdbx_seq_one_letter_code
_entity_poly.pdbx_strand_id
1 'polypeptide(L)'
;MEFDEYDNENTTYLLGVKEGKVVCSVRFIEMKYPNMITGTFYSYFNTLALPEGNYIESSRFFVDRDRVRHLIGTRNPACLTLFLAMINYARKYHYDGILTIVSHPMLTLLKRSGWQISVIEQGLSEKQERIYLLLLPADDESRLALIERITQMTAVETERLTTLPLLVPLA
;
A
#
# COMPACT_ATOMS: atom_id res chain seq x y z
N MET A 1 12.83 -11.74 -13.04
CA MET A 1 12.88 -10.54 -12.20
C MET A 1 12.07 -9.49 -12.94
N GLU A 2 10.95 -9.05 -12.37
CA GLU A 2 10.18 -7.96 -12.97
C GLU A 2 10.77 -6.66 -12.41
N PHE A 3 11.47 -5.93 -13.26
CA PHE A 3 12.17 -4.68 -12.95
C PHE A 3 11.78 -3.71 -14.05
N ASP A 4 11.33 -2.51 -13.68
CA ASP A 4 10.93 -1.47 -14.63
C ASP A 4 11.82 -0.22 -14.50
N GLU A 5 11.56 0.79 -15.34
CA GLU A 5 12.33 2.04 -15.37
C GLU A 5 12.32 2.82 -14.04
N TYR A 6 11.36 2.54 -13.16
CA TYR A 6 11.18 3.21 -11.88
C TYR A 6 11.88 2.49 -10.71
N ASP A 7 12.58 1.39 -10.98
CA ASP A 7 13.44 0.73 -10.00
C ASP A 7 14.87 1.32 -10.09
N ASN A 8 15.18 2.27 -9.23
CA ASN A 8 16.44 3.01 -9.24
C ASN A 8 16.81 3.53 -7.83
N GLU A 9 17.77 4.44 -7.74
CA GLU A 9 18.26 5.01 -6.47
C GLU A 9 17.20 5.79 -5.67
N ASN A 10 16.10 6.22 -6.32
CA ASN A 10 14.99 6.93 -5.68
C ASN A 10 13.87 6.00 -5.20
N THR A 11 14.07 4.69 -5.32
CA THR A 11 13.07 3.68 -5.01
C THR A 11 13.24 3.16 -3.60
N THR A 12 12.15 3.11 -2.83
CA THR A 12 12.11 2.43 -1.53
C THR A 12 11.14 1.26 -1.59
N TYR A 13 11.52 0.10 -1.06
CA TYR A 13 10.61 -1.04 -0.89
C TYR A 13 10.32 -1.29 0.58
N LEU A 14 9.04 -1.49 0.89
CA LEU A 14 8.65 -2.14 2.13
C LEU A 14 8.48 -3.63 1.87
N LEU A 15 9.22 -4.45 2.61
CA LEU A 15 9.20 -5.91 2.49
C LEU A 15 8.61 -6.54 3.75
N GLY A 16 7.59 -7.38 3.59
CA GLY A 16 7.15 -8.32 4.62
C GLY A 16 7.91 -9.63 4.46
N VAL A 17 8.63 -10.05 5.50
CA VAL A 17 9.47 -11.27 5.47
C VAL A 17 9.04 -12.23 6.57
N LYS A 18 8.90 -13.51 6.22
CA LYS A 18 8.69 -14.62 7.17
C LYS A 18 9.65 -15.74 6.81
N GLU A 19 10.45 -16.17 7.79
CA GLU A 19 11.42 -17.28 7.63
C GLU A 19 12.37 -17.06 6.44
N GLY A 20 12.90 -15.84 6.31
CA GLY A 20 13.80 -15.47 5.22
C GLY A 20 13.15 -15.34 3.83
N LYS A 21 11.82 -15.54 3.73
CA LYS A 21 11.08 -15.43 2.47
C LYS A 21 10.21 -14.17 2.46
N VAL A 22 10.27 -13.41 1.37
CA VAL A 22 9.36 -12.27 1.15
C VAL A 22 7.95 -12.79 0.93
N VAL A 23 6.97 -12.30 1.68
CA VAL A 23 5.56 -12.71 1.58
C VAL A 23 4.66 -11.61 1.02
N CYS A 24 5.08 -10.36 1.14
CA CYS A 24 4.40 -9.21 0.58
C CYS A 24 5.39 -8.05 0.38
N SER A 25 5.04 -7.12 -0.50
CA SER A 25 5.83 -5.90 -0.71
C SER A 25 4.96 -4.79 -1.28
N VAL A 26 5.46 -3.56 -1.14
CA VAL A 26 5.05 -2.41 -1.94
C VAL A 26 6.28 -1.55 -2.24
N ARG A 27 6.26 -0.87 -3.39
CA ARG A 27 7.28 0.09 -3.81
C ARG A 27 6.78 1.50 -3.53
N PHE A 28 7.67 2.39 -3.11
CA PHE A 28 7.44 3.81 -2.95
C PHE A 28 8.43 4.64 -3.76
N ILE A 29 7.93 5.74 -4.32
CA ILE A 29 8.72 6.75 -5.02
C ILE A 29 8.17 8.12 -4.65
N GLU A 30 9.02 9.07 -4.28
CA GLU A 30 8.57 10.44 -4.00
C GLU A 30 8.01 11.10 -5.27
N MET A 31 6.94 11.90 -5.15
CA MET A 31 6.26 12.49 -6.31
C MET A 31 7.12 13.45 -7.13
N LYS A 32 8.23 13.95 -6.58
CA LYS A 32 9.21 14.78 -7.30
C LYS A 32 10.04 14.00 -8.33
N TYR A 33 10.06 12.67 -8.25
CA TYR A 33 10.76 11.80 -9.19
C TYR A 33 9.79 11.14 -10.17
N PRO A 34 10.28 10.71 -11.35
CA PRO A 34 9.47 9.93 -12.30
C PRO A 34 8.86 8.69 -11.62
N ASN A 35 7.55 8.51 -11.78
CA ASN A 35 6.79 7.42 -11.18
C ASN A 35 5.65 7.00 -12.10
N MET A 36 4.89 5.96 -11.73
CA MET A 36 3.88 5.40 -12.62
C MET A 36 2.68 6.34 -12.85
N ILE A 37 2.38 7.26 -11.92
CA ILE A 37 1.26 8.21 -12.02
C ILE A 37 1.57 9.27 -13.09
N THR A 38 2.76 9.85 -13.03
CA THR A 38 3.20 10.89 -13.98
C THR A 38 3.80 10.33 -15.27
N GLY A 39 4.11 9.03 -15.30
CA GLY A 39 4.61 8.30 -16.47
C GLY A 39 3.57 7.35 -17.04
N THR A 40 3.76 6.03 -16.84
CA THR A 40 3.03 4.95 -17.53
C THR A 40 1.51 5.15 -17.61
N PHE A 41 0.87 5.62 -16.54
CA PHE A 41 -0.58 5.72 -16.47
C PHE A 41 -1.12 7.13 -16.70
N TYR A 42 -0.26 8.12 -16.93
CA TYR A 42 -0.68 9.52 -17.05
C TYR A 42 -1.78 9.71 -18.10
N SER A 43 -1.64 9.07 -19.27
CA SER A 43 -2.58 9.18 -20.39
C SER A 43 -3.91 8.45 -20.19
N TYR A 44 -4.06 7.65 -19.13
CA TYR A 44 -5.29 6.92 -18.85
C TYR A 44 -6.29 7.74 -18.02
N PHE A 45 -5.89 8.93 -17.57
CA PHE A 45 -6.73 9.86 -16.83
C PHE A 45 -6.97 11.12 -17.66
N ASN A 46 -8.22 11.61 -17.68
CA ASN A 46 -8.58 12.77 -18.50
C ASN A 46 -8.03 14.07 -17.92
N THR A 47 -8.10 14.23 -16.61
CA THR A 47 -7.63 15.43 -15.89
C THR A 47 -6.88 14.97 -14.64
N LEU A 48 -5.56 15.05 -14.65
CA LEU A 48 -4.76 14.68 -13.49
C LEU A 48 -4.63 15.88 -12.53
N ALA A 49 -5.67 16.12 -11.72
CA ALA A 49 -5.65 17.12 -10.66
C ALA A 49 -5.13 16.48 -9.36
N LEU A 50 -3.81 16.40 -9.20
CA LEU A 50 -3.21 15.92 -7.97
C LEU A 50 -3.44 16.92 -6.82
N PRO A 51 -3.74 16.45 -5.60
CA PRO A 51 -3.83 17.32 -4.44
C PRO A 51 -2.47 17.97 -4.15
N GLU A 52 -2.50 19.20 -3.63
CA GLU A 52 -1.30 19.85 -3.08
C GLU A 52 -0.89 19.17 -1.78
N GLY A 53 0.41 18.92 -1.60
CA GLY A 53 0.96 18.28 -0.40
C GLY A 53 2.22 17.48 -0.66
N ASN A 54 2.83 16.99 0.41
CA ASN A 54 3.98 16.11 0.39
C ASN A 54 3.54 14.65 0.32
N TYR A 55 3.32 14.15 -0.89
CA TYR A 55 2.88 12.78 -1.14
C TYR A 55 4.00 11.87 -1.67
N ILE A 56 3.82 10.57 -1.47
CA ILE A 56 4.59 9.51 -2.15
C ILE A 56 3.69 8.70 -3.06
N GLU A 57 4.21 8.29 -4.20
CA GLU A 57 3.59 7.26 -5.03
C GLU A 57 3.82 5.89 -4.41
N SER A 58 2.80 5.02 -4.46
CA SER A 58 2.99 3.59 -4.25
C SER A 58 2.61 2.77 -5.47
N SER A 59 3.43 1.77 -5.77
CA SER A 59 3.25 0.83 -6.88
C SER A 59 3.72 -0.58 -6.49
N ARG A 60 3.52 -1.55 -7.41
CA ARG A 60 4.02 -2.94 -7.26
C ARG A 60 3.56 -3.62 -5.96
N PHE A 61 2.37 -3.28 -5.45
CA PHE A 61 1.77 -3.96 -4.30
C PHE A 61 1.59 -5.44 -4.61
N PHE A 62 2.11 -6.31 -3.76
CA PHE A 62 1.82 -7.74 -3.85
C PHE A 62 1.71 -8.40 -2.48
N VAL A 63 0.94 -9.48 -2.45
CA VAL A 63 0.91 -10.46 -1.36
C VAL A 63 0.92 -11.84 -2.02
N ASP A 64 1.95 -12.64 -1.76
CA ASP A 64 2.04 -14.02 -2.24
C ASP A 64 1.08 -14.88 -1.41
N ARG A 65 -0.15 -15.04 -1.90
CA ARG A 65 -1.25 -15.69 -1.17
C ARG A 65 -0.94 -17.14 -0.82
N ASP A 66 -0.28 -17.87 -1.71
CA ASP A 66 0.05 -19.28 -1.47
C ASP A 66 1.13 -19.41 -0.40
N ARG A 67 2.18 -18.58 -0.48
CA ARG A 67 3.25 -18.56 0.51
C ARG A 67 2.74 -18.10 1.87
N VAL A 68 1.93 -17.05 1.90
CA VAL A 68 1.29 -16.56 3.13
C VAL A 68 0.41 -17.65 3.73
N ARG A 69 -0.42 -18.33 2.93
CA ARG A 69 -1.27 -19.42 3.41
C ARG A 69 -0.44 -20.56 3.99
N HIS A 70 0.70 -20.89 3.38
CA HIS A 70 1.58 -21.95 3.85
C HIS A 70 2.37 -21.58 5.12
N LEU A 71 2.87 -20.34 5.22
CA LEU A 71 3.73 -19.90 6.33
C LEU A 71 2.98 -19.28 7.51
N ILE A 72 1.77 -18.75 7.27
CA ILE A 72 0.99 -17.96 8.24
C ILE A 72 -0.41 -18.55 8.47
N GLY A 73 -0.93 -19.32 7.50
CA GLY A 73 -2.28 -19.90 7.56
C GLY A 73 -3.31 -19.13 6.73
N THR A 74 -4.50 -19.71 6.62
CA THR A 74 -5.61 -19.18 5.79
C THR A 74 -6.21 -17.89 6.35
N ARG A 75 -6.36 -17.79 7.67
CA ARG A 75 -6.78 -16.58 8.37
C ARG A 75 -5.55 -15.79 8.80
N ASN A 76 -5.00 -14.99 7.89
CA ASN A 76 -3.80 -14.18 8.13
C ASN A 76 -4.07 -12.68 7.93
N PRO A 77 -3.34 -11.80 8.64
CA PRO A 77 -3.47 -10.36 8.49
C PRO A 77 -2.55 -9.77 7.41
N ALA A 78 -1.85 -10.55 6.58
CA ALA A 78 -0.70 -10.08 5.81
C ALA A 78 -0.98 -8.84 4.93
N CYS A 79 -2.16 -8.80 4.30
CA CYS A 79 -2.60 -7.65 3.51
C CYS A 79 -2.84 -6.41 4.38
N LEU A 80 -3.55 -6.56 5.51
CA LEU A 80 -3.82 -5.47 6.45
C LEU A 80 -2.53 -4.97 7.11
N THR A 81 -1.62 -5.88 7.46
CA THR A 81 -0.30 -5.54 8.01
C THR A 81 0.51 -4.73 7.01
N LEU A 82 0.47 -5.06 5.71
CA LEU A 82 1.17 -4.27 4.69
C LEU A 82 0.53 -2.87 4.55
N PHE A 83 -0.80 -2.76 4.55
CA PHE A 83 -1.49 -1.47 4.57
C PHE A 83 -1.09 -0.61 5.79
N LEU A 84 -1.04 -1.21 6.97
CA LEU A 84 -0.60 -0.51 8.18
C LEU A 84 0.88 -0.09 8.08
N ALA A 85 1.73 -0.95 7.51
CA ALA A 85 3.14 -0.63 7.26
C ALA A 85 3.30 0.59 6.37
N MET A 86 2.45 0.71 5.34
CA MET A 86 2.41 1.86 4.45
C MET A 86 2.06 3.15 5.22
N ILE A 87 1.01 3.13 6.06
CA ILE A 87 0.66 4.29 6.90
C ILE A 87 1.81 4.65 7.83
N ASN A 88 2.38 3.68 8.55
CA ASN A 88 3.47 3.93 9.48
C ASN A 88 4.73 4.47 8.78
N TYR A 89 4.98 4.04 7.54
CA TYR A 89 6.06 4.59 6.72
C TYR A 89 5.80 6.04 6.36
N ALA A 90 4.61 6.34 5.82
CA ALA A 90 4.21 7.69 5.46
C ALA A 90 4.36 8.65 6.65
N ARG A 91 3.88 8.24 7.84
CA ARG A 91 4.00 9.03 9.07
C ARG A 91 5.44 9.21 9.54
N LYS A 92 6.25 8.15 9.52
CA LYS A 92 7.66 8.19 9.97
C LYS A 92 8.48 9.19 9.16
N TYR A 93 8.17 9.33 7.87
CA TYR A 93 8.88 10.22 6.95
C TYR A 93 8.10 11.50 6.62
N HIS A 94 7.06 11.82 7.41
CA HIS A 94 6.29 13.06 7.32
C HIS A 94 5.64 13.33 5.94
N TYR A 95 5.14 12.28 5.30
CA TYR A 95 4.30 12.39 4.12
C TYR A 95 2.84 12.59 4.53
N ASP A 96 2.13 13.47 3.81
CA ASP A 96 0.71 13.78 4.04
C ASP A 96 -0.20 12.59 3.66
N GLY A 97 0.30 11.71 2.79
CA GLY A 97 -0.39 10.51 2.37
C GLY A 97 0.33 9.79 1.23
N ILE A 98 -0.36 8.83 0.65
CA ILE A 98 0.14 7.98 -0.43
C ILE A 98 -0.79 8.10 -1.62
N LEU A 99 -0.24 8.41 -2.79
CA LEU A 99 -0.95 8.36 -4.05
C LEU A 99 -0.70 7.00 -4.70
N THR A 100 -1.74 6.35 -5.21
CA THR A 100 -1.59 5.03 -5.84
C THR A 100 -2.58 4.86 -6.98
N ILE A 101 -2.17 4.07 -7.98
CA ILE A 101 -3.09 3.59 -9.00
C ILE A 101 -3.41 2.13 -8.74
N VAL A 102 -4.70 1.80 -8.71
CA VAL A 102 -5.15 0.45 -8.41
C VAL A 102 -6.22 -0.04 -9.37
N SER A 103 -6.30 -1.34 -9.53
CA SER A 103 -7.42 -2.01 -10.20
C SER A 103 -8.67 -2.06 -9.32
N HIS A 104 -9.82 -2.36 -9.93
CA HIS A 104 -11.09 -2.50 -9.18
C HIS A 104 -11.06 -3.54 -8.05
N PRO A 105 -10.43 -4.74 -8.20
CA PRO A 105 -10.29 -5.67 -7.07
C PRO A 105 -9.47 -5.10 -5.91
N MET A 106 -8.39 -4.37 -6.20
CA MET A 106 -7.56 -3.75 -5.16
C MET A 106 -8.28 -2.60 -4.46
N LEU A 107 -9.03 -1.77 -5.21
CA LEU A 107 -9.94 -0.77 -4.64
C LEU A 107 -10.92 -1.42 -3.64
N THR A 108 -11.48 -2.57 -4.01
CA THR A 108 -12.40 -3.31 -3.15
C THR A 108 -11.72 -3.79 -1.86
N LEU A 109 -10.47 -4.27 -1.94
CA LEU A 109 -9.70 -4.69 -0.77
C LEU A 109 -9.41 -3.50 0.17
N LEU A 110 -8.99 -2.36 -0.37
CA LEU A 110 -8.74 -1.14 0.39
C LEU A 110 -10.01 -0.66 1.10
N LYS A 111 -11.14 -0.54 0.40
CA LYS A 111 -12.42 -0.15 1.01
C LYS A 111 -12.86 -1.09 2.14
N ARG A 112 -12.65 -2.39 1.97
CA ARG A 112 -13.00 -3.40 2.99
C ARG A 112 -12.06 -3.40 4.18
N SER A 113 -10.87 -2.80 4.07
CA SER A 113 -9.87 -2.76 5.14
C SER A 113 -10.20 -1.75 6.24
N GLY A 114 -11.09 -0.79 5.99
CA GLY A 114 -11.35 0.32 6.91
C GLY A 114 -10.38 1.51 6.76
N TRP A 115 -9.41 1.42 5.85
CA TRP A 115 -8.59 2.58 5.46
C TRP A 115 -9.47 3.62 4.75
N GLN A 116 -9.49 4.87 5.25
CA GLN A 116 -10.31 5.98 4.76
C GLN A 116 -9.80 6.54 3.42
N ILE A 117 -9.74 5.70 2.40
CA ILE A 117 -9.22 6.07 1.08
C ILE A 117 -10.18 7.02 0.34
N SER A 118 -9.62 7.88 -0.50
CA SER A 118 -10.38 8.74 -1.42
C SER A 118 -10.05 8.40 -2.87
N VAL A 119 -11.07 8.31 -3.72
CA VAL A 119 -10.88 8.19 -5.17
C VAL A 119 -10.70 9.60 -5.72
N ILE A 120 -9.55 9.88 -6.32
CA ILE A 120 -9.27 11.18 -6.97
C ILE A 120 -9.87 11.17 -8.38
N GLU A 121 -9.52 10.15 -9.17
CA GLU A 121 -9.89 10.06 -10.58
C GLU A 121 -10.08 8.59 -10.98
N GLN A 122 -10.92 8.35 -11.98
CA GLN A 122 -11.09 7.03 -12.60
C GLN A 122 -10.62 7.09 -14.06
N GLY A 123 -9.80 6.12 -14.44
CA GLY A 123 -9.31 5.94 -15.80
C GLY A 123 -9.75 4.61 -16.41
N LEU A 124 -9.40 4.44 -17.68
CA LEU A 124 -9.49 3.16 -18.39
C LEU A 124 -8.10 2.75 -18.87
N SER A 125 -7.69 1.53 -18.53
CA SER A 125 -6.43 0.97 -19.04
C SER A 125 -6.52 0.64 -20.53
N GLU A 126 -5.38 0.29 -21.12
CA GLU A 126 -5.30 -0.24 -22.50
C GLU A 126 -6.28 -1.41 -22.77
N LYS A 127 -6.57 -2.22 -21.74
CA LYS A 127 -7.48 -3.39 -21.81
C LYS A 127 -8.93 -3.02 -21.53
N GLN A 128 -9.28 -1.72 -21.51
CA GLN A 128 -10.61 -1.21 -21.14
C GLN A 128 -11.03 -1.61 -19.71
N GLU A 129 -10.06 -1.86 -18.83
CA GLU A 129 -10.32 -2.13 -17.42
C GLU A 129 -10.30 -0.84 -16.62
N ARG A 130 -11.23 -0.70 -15.66
CA ARG A 130 -11.25 0.47 -14.77
C ARG A 130 -10.04 0.45 -13.84
N ILE A 131 -9.35 1.58 -13.81
CA ILE A 131 -8.29 1.87 -12.85
C ILE A 131 -8.65 3.13 -12.07
N TYR A 132 -8.09 3.25 -10.88
CA TYR A 132 -8.43 4.31 -9.95
C TYR A 132 -7.17 4.93 -9.40
N LEU A 133 -7.04 6.24 -9.54
CA LEU A 133 -6.08 7.03 -8.79
C LEU A 133 -6.68 7.33 -7.42
N LEU A 134 -5.97 6.93 -6.36
CA LEU A 134 -6.42 7.06 -4.99
C LEU A 134 -5.46 7.92 -4.17
N LEU A 135 -6.03 8.61 -3.18
CA LEU A 135 -5.32 9.09 -2.01
C LEU A 135 -5.56 8.12 -0.85
N LEU A 136 -4.49 7.58 -0.30
CA LEU A 136 -4.49 6.80 0.93
C LEU A 136 -3.93 7.68 2.06
N PRO A 137 -4.75 8.12 3.01
CA PRO A 137 -4.28 9.05 4.04
C PRO A 137 -3.38 8.35 5.07
N ALA A 138 -2.46 9.11 5.65
CA ALA A 138 -1.58 8.67 6.73
C ALA A 138 -2.08 9.11 8.12
N ASP A 139 -3.39 9.37 8.24
CA ASP A 139 -4.05 9.87 9.44
C ASP A 139 -4.18 8.82 10.55
N ASP A 140 -4.53 9.29 11.76
CA ASP A 140 -4.70 8.41 12.91
C ASP A 140 -5.97 7.57 12.84
N GLU A 141 -7.03 8.04 12.18
CA GLU A 141 -8.27 7.28 12.01
C GLU A 141 -8.02 5.99 11.21
N SER A 142 -7.39 6.13 10.04
CA SER A 142 -7.03 5.01 9.17
C SER A 142 -6.04 4.07 9.84
N ARG A 143 -5.06 4.62 10.58
CA ARG A 143 -4.09 3.83 11.33
C ARG A 143 -4.78 2.98 12.41
N LEU A 144 -5.65 3.59 13.21
CA LEU A 144 -6.36 2.91 14.29
C LEU A 144 -7.33 1.87 13.75
N ALA A 145 -8.05 2.15 12.66
CA ALA A 145 -8.95 1.20 12.01
C ALA A 145 -8.21 -0.07 11.55
N LEU A 146 -7.01 0.07 10.97
CA LEU A 146 -6.20 -1.09 10.57
C LEU A 146 -5.64 -1.85 11.77
N ILE A 147 -5.17 -1.14 12.81
CA ILE A 147 -4.70 -1.75 14.06
C ILE A 147 -5.80 -2.60 14.68
N GLU A 148 -7.00 -2.05 14.85
CA GLU A 148 -8.14 -2.76 15.46
C GLU A 148 -8.46 -4.06 14.71
N ARG A 149 -8.45 -4.03 13.38
CA ARG A 149 -8.70 -5.24 12.59
C ARG A 149 -7.59 -6.27 12.70
N ILE A 150 -6.33 -5.83 12.77
CA ILE A 150 -5.19 -6.74 12.95
C ILE A 150 -5.25 -7.40 14.34
N THR A 151 -5.58 -6.66 15.39
CA THR A 151 -5.70 -7.21 16.75
C THR A 151 -6.93 -8.11 16.93
N GLN A 152 -7.99 -7.93 16.14
CA GLN A 152 -9.09 -8.92 16.09
C GLN A 152 -8.69 -10.24 15.40
N MET A 153 -7.59 -10.24 14.64
CA MET A 153 -7.10 -11.42 13.91
C MET A 153 -5.86 -12.05 14.55
N THR A 154 -5.19 -11.35 15.46
CA THR A 154 -3.91 -11.74 16.06
C THR A 154 -3.84 -11.33 17.52
N ALA A 155 -3.01 -12.00 18.33
CA ALA A 155 -2.81 -11.64 19.73
C ALA A 155 -1.75 -10.53 19.93
N VAL A 156 -1.54 -9.66 18.95
CA VAL A 156 -0.51 -8.61 19.01
C VAL A 156 -0.97 -7.42 19.86
N GLU A 157 -0.06 -6.88 20.66
CA GLU A 157 -0.28 -5.63 21.38
C GLU A 157 -0.28 -4.43 20.41
N THR A 158 -1.25 -3.53 20.59
CA THR A 158 -1.41 -2.32 19.76
C THR A 158 -0.14 -1.49 19.65
N GLU A 159 0.63 -1.33 20.73
CA GLU A 159 1.85 -0.50 20.74
C GLU A 159 2.88 -0.99 19.71
N ARG A 160 3.00 -2.31 19.53
CA ARG A 160 3.92 -2.93 18.56
C ARG A 160 3.51 -2.68 17.10
N LEU A 161 2.27 -2.26 16.87
CA LEU A 161 1.72 -1.94 15.57
C LEU A 161 1.88 -0.46 15.18
N THR A 162 2.46 0.37 16.05
CA THR A 162 2.56 1.82 15.82
C THR A 162 3.88 2.29 15.22
N THR A 163 4.89 1.41 15.16
CA THR A 163 6.26 1.76 14.75
C THR A 163 6.75 0.88 13.59
N LEU A 164 7.82 1.34 12.92
CA LEU A 164 8.56 0.55 11.93
C LEU A 164 9.95 0.20 12.48
N PRO A 165 10.44 -1.05 12.27
CA PRO A 165 9.79 -2.13 11.53
C PRO A 165 8.60 -2.74 12.29
N LEU A 166 7.55 -3.12 11.55
CA LEU A 166 6.38 -3.80 12.12
C LEU A 166 6.71 -5.26 12.40
N LEU A 167 6.51 -5.67 13.65
CA LEU A 167 6.67 -7.06 14.09
C LEU A 167 5.33 -7.60 14.55
N VAL A 168 4.68 -8.37 13.68
CA VAL A 168 3.39 -9.02 13.99
C VAL A 168 3.67 -10.47 14.41
N PRO A 169 3.53 -10.83 15.70
CA PRO A 169 3.57 -12.22 16.12
C PRO A 169 2.41 -12.98 15.49
N LEU A 170 2.70 -14.15 14.95
CA LEU A 170 1.72 -15.08 14.42
C LEU A 170 1.46 -16.12 15.50
N ALA A 171 0.19 -16.41 15.75
CA ALA A 171 -0.25 -17.42 16.73
C ALA A 171 0.01 -18.84 16.23
#